data_AF-A0A504ZCT1-F1
#
_entry.id   AF-A0A504ZCT1-F1
#
_cell.length_a   1.000
_cell.length_b   1.000
_cell.length_c   1.000
_cell.angle_alpha   90.00
_cell.angle_beta   90.00
_cell.angle_gamma   90.00
#
_symmetry.space_group_name_H-M   'P 1'
#
loop_
_entity.id
_entity.type
_entity.pdbx_description
1 polymer ?
#
loop_
_entity_poly.entity_id
_entity_poly.type
_entity_poly.pdbx_seq_one_letter_code
_entity_poly.pdbx_strand_id
1 'polypeptide(L)'
;MFHWLILPKESIPRWANLNSMHIPLLRSMHEAAEQLVSENEPHSFQIGYHAVPSMLQLHMHVVSTDFCSPCLKTKKHWNSFTTRFYPSCGFGIKLRKFSFLCSVVSLSQIQYPSQSSLCSLMEEFIKMVENGTHLQLDRTEYLELLKCDLKCHRCQSCFKTMPNLKSHLEKHRND
;
A
#
# COMPACT_ATOMS: atom_id res chain seq x y z
N MET A 1 -6.93 14.67 -2.80
CA MET A 1 -6.73 13.22 -2.97
C MET A 1 -6.97 12.77 -4.40
N PHE A 2 -5.91 12.29 -5.01
CA PHE A 2 -5.93 11.46 -6.20
C PHE A 2 -6.10 9.99 -5.80
N HIS A 3 -6.90 9.25 -6.58
CA HIS A 3 -7.07 7.82 -6.38
C HIS A 3 -7.43 7.17 -7.72
N TRP A 4 -6.46 6.45 -8.28
CA TRP A 4 -6.64 5.66 -9.50
C TRP A 4 -6.67 4.17 -9.19
N LEU A 5 -7.32 3.44 -10.09
CA LEU A 5 -7.31 2.00 -10.13
C LEU A 5 -6.66 1.58 -11.46
N ILE A 6 -5.60 0.80 -11.40
CA ILE A 6 -5.01 0.14 -12.56
C ILE A 6 -5.55 -1.29 -12.59
N LEU A 7 -6.23 -1.64 -13.68
CA LEU A 7 -6.86 -2.95 -13.86
C LEU A 7 -6.20 -3.68 -15.03
N PRO A 8 -5.89 -4.97 -14.88
CA PRO A 8 -5.49 -5.78 -16.01
C PRO A 8 -6.69 -6.01 -16.93
N LYS A 9 -6.44 -6.17 -18.23
CA LYS A 9 -7.46 -6.62 -19.19
C LYS A 9 -7.88 -8.07 -18.94
N GLU A 10 -6.95 -8.88 -18.43
CA GLU A 10 -7.21 -10.24 -18.02
C GLU A 10 -8.15 -10.28 -16.80
N SER A 11 -9.08 -11.23 -16.79
CA SER A 11 -10.01 -11.41 -15.67
C SER A 11 -9.33 -12.18 -14.55
N ILE A 12 -8.88 -11.47 -13.52
CA ILE A 12 -8.25 -12.05 -12.32
C ILE A 12 -9.13 -11.65 -11.13
N PRO A 13 -10.03 -12.52 -10.65
CA PRO A 13 -11.05 -12.12 -9.68
C PRO A 13 -10.51 -11.59 -8.37
N ARG A 14 -9.40 -12.15 -7.87
CA ARG A 14 -8.77 -11.79 -6.60
C ARG A 14 -7.25 -11.93 -6.73
N TRP A 15 -6.54 -11.21 -5.88
CA TRP A 15 -5.08 -11.35 -5.77
C TRP A 15 -4.63 -12.76 -5.33
N ALA A 16 -5.51 -13.54 -4.66
CA ALA A 16 -5.29 -14.96 -4.36
C ALA A 16 -5.26 -15.87 -5.62
N ASN A 17 -5.65 -15.36 -6.78
CA ASN A 17 -5.53 -16.06 -8.05
C ASN A 17 -4.21 -15.73 -8.78
N LEU A 18 -3.36 -14.87 -8.19
CA LEU A 18 -2.04 -14.59 -8.73
C LEU A 18 -1.14 -15.82 -8.61
N ASN A 19 -0.24 -15.95 -9.58
CA ASN A 19 0.75 -17.01 -9.65
C ASN A 19 1.93 -16.48 -10.47
N SER A 20 2.97 -17.30 -10.62
CA SER A 20 4.19 -16.90 -11.34
C SER A 20 3.97 -16.46 -12.78
N MET A 21 2.93 -16.96 -13.46
CA MET A 21 2.60 -16.55 -14.83
C MET A 21 2.15 -15.10 -14.92
N HIS A 22 1.61 -14.54 -13.83
CA HIS A 22 1.12 -13.16 -13.78
C HIS A 22 2.21 -12.14 -13.44
N ILE A 23 3.46 -12.55 -13.20
CA ILE A 23 4.54 -11.62 -12.82
C ILE A 23 4.79 -10.53 -13.88
N PRO A 24 4.86 -10.84 -15.20
CA PRO A 24 5.00 -9.80 -16.22
C PRO A 24 3.84 -8.80 -16.19
N LEU A 25 2.62 -9.28 -15.96
CA LEU A 25 1.44 -8.43 -15.81
C LEU A 25 1.57 -7.49 -14.60
N LEU A 26 1.95 -8.02 -13.43
CA LEU A 26 2.16 -7.21 -12.23
C LEU A 26 3.23 -6.14 -12.43
N ARG A 27 4.33 -6.48 -13.11
CA ARG A 27 5.38 -5.51 -13.48
C ARG A 27 4.82 -4.40 -14.37
N SER A 28 4.07 -4.74 -15.42
CA SER A 28 3.46 -3.74 -16.31
C SER A 28 2.45 -2.83 -15.59
N MET A 29 1.66 -3.38 -14.66
CA MET A 29 0.74 -2.58 -13.85
C MET A 29 1.49 -1.60 -12.95
N HIS A 30 2.65 -2.01 -12.40
CA HIS A 30 3.46 -1.15 -11.55
C HIS A 30 4.17 -0.05 -12.32
N GLU A 31 4.70 -0.36 -13.51
CA GLU A 31 5.29 0.64 -14.41
C GLU A 31 4.26 1.73 -14.78
N ALA A 32 3.03 1.33 -15.10
CA ALA A 32 1.94 2.29 -15.33
C ALA A 32 1.62 3.13 -14.08
N ALA A 33 1.77 2.56 -12.87
CA ALA A 33 1.60 3.30 -11.62
C ALA A 33 2.73 4.32 -11.40
N GLU A 34 3.98 3.93 -11.64
CA GLU A 34 5.14 4.83 -11.55
C GLU A 34 5.03 5.98 -12.54
N GLN A 35 4.56 5.71 -13.76
CA GLN A 35 4.27 6.75 -14.74
C GLN A 35 3.25 7.76 -14.20
N LEU A 36 2.10 7.28 -13.69
CA LEU A 36 1.08 8.15 -13.09
C LEU A 36 1.63 8.99 -11.93
N VAL A 37 2.49 8.41 -11.09
CA VAL A 37 3.13 9.15 -10.00
C VAL A 37 4.04 10.25 -10.55
N SER A 38 4.91 9.93 -11.52
CA SER A 38 5.87 10.87 -12.10
C SER A 38 5.22 12.07 -12.79
N GLU A 39 4.03 11.87 -13.38
CA GLU A 39 3.27 12.92 -14.07
C GLU A 39 2.55 13.88 -13.09
N ASN A 40 2.50 13.57 -11.79
CA ASN A 40 1.67 14.28 -10.81
C ASN A 40 2.47 14.89 -9.62
N GLU A 41 3.75 15.19 -9.83
CA GLU A 41 4.56 15.99 -8.91
C GLU A 41 3.87 17.34 -8.58
N PRO A 42 3.97 17.87 -7.34
CA PRO A 42 4.77 17.40 -6.21
C PRO A 42 4.03 16.43 -5.27
N HIS A 43 2.95 15.77 -5.71
CA HIS A 43 2.16 14.93 -4.83
C HIS A 43 2.88 13.61 -4.52
N SER A 44 2.88 13.22 -3.24
CA SER A 44 3.35 11.91 -2.82
C SER A 44 2.23 10.86 -2.93
N PHE A 45 2.60 9.63 -3.30
CA PHE A 45 1.66 8.54 -3.56
C PHE A 45 2.02 7.24 -2.86
N GLN A 46 1.01 6.41 -2.61
CA GLN A 46 1.16 5.01 -2.27
C GLN A 46 0.52 4.18 -3.38
N ILE A 47 1.24 3.12 -3.77
CA ILE A 47 0.79 2.17 -4.76
C ILE A 47 0.63 0.82 -4.06
N GLY A 48 -0.48 0.11 -4.24
CA GLY A 48 -0.70 -1.15 -3.52
C GLY A 48 -2.01 -1.85 -3.80
N TYR A 49 -2.25 -2.96 -3.11
CA TYR A 49 -3.47 -3.77 -3.23
C TYR A 49 -4.24 -3.81 -1.92
N HIS A 50 -5.55 -4.10 -1.97
CA HIS A 50 -6.26 -4.52 -0.77
C HIS A 50 -6.14 -6.02 -0.56
N ALA A 51 -5.62 -6.41 0.61
CA ALA A 51 -5.57 -7.80 1.08
C ALA A 51 -6.92 -8.54 0.98
N VAL A 52 -8.01 -7.84 1.32
CA VAL A 52 -9.37 -8.33 1.13
C VAL A 52 -10.11 -7.29 0.29
N PRO A 53 -10.15 -7.48 -1.05
CA PRO A 53 -10.72 -6.49 -1.94
C PRO A 53 -12.25 -6.43 -1.76
N SER A 54 -12.80 -5.21 -1.85
CA SER A 54 -14.24 -4.98 -1.80
C SER A 54 -14.95 -5.32 -3.12
N MET A 55 -14.19 -5.37 -4.22
CA MET A 55 -14.67 -5.66 -5.58
C MET A 55 -13.97 -6.91 -6.12
N LEU A 56 -14.69 -7.67 -6.95
CA LEU A 56 -14.07 -8.67 -7.80
C LEU A 56 -13.36 -7.96 -8.97
N GLN A 57 -12.32 -8.59 -9.51
CA GLN A 57 -11.31 -8.04 -10.42
C GLN A 57 -10.14 -7.40 -9.69
N LEU A 58 -8.93 -7.89 -9.98
CA LEU A 58 -7.68 -7.36 -9.47
C LEU A 58 -7.56 -5.89 -9.88
N HIS A 59 -7.27 -5.04 -8.90
CA HIS A 59 -7.03 -3.62 -9.14
C HIS A 59 -5.90 -3.16 -8.23
N MET A 60 -4.91 -2.50 -8.81
CA MET A 60 -3.85 -1.80 -8.09
C MET A 60 -4.31 -0.39 -7.80
N HIS A 61 -4.23 0.02 -6.55
CA HIS A 61 -4.51 1.36 -6.10
C HIS A 61 -3.28 2.24 -6.29
N VAL A 62 -3.47 3.43 -6.83
CA VAL A 62 -2.51 4.53 -6.76
C VAL A 62 -3.22 5.68 -6.06
N VAL A 63 -2.85 5.94 -4.81
CA VAL A 63 -3.55 6.90 -3.94
C VAL A 63 -2.58 7.92 -3.39
N SER A 64 -2.94 9.21 -3.43
CA SER A 64 -2.10 10.26 -2.86
C SER A 64 -2.13 10.25 -1.32
N THR A 65 -1.00 10.58 -0.71
CA THR A 65 -0.78 10.48 0.75
C THR A 65 -1.33 11.66 1.55
N ASP A 66 -1.99 12.63 0.92
CA ASP A 66 -2.73 13.67 1.62
C ASP A 66 -3.99 13.08 2.30
N PHE A 67 -4.60 12.06 1.69
CA PHE A 67 -5.86 11.46 2.13
C PHE A 67 -6.99 12.49 2.41
N CYS A 68 -6.90 13.70 1.84
CA CYS A 68 -7.90 14.75 1.96
C CYS A 68 -8.99 14.50 0.91
N SER A 69 -10.02 13.75 1.31
CA SER A 69 -11.19 13.48 0.47
C SER A 69 -12.50 13.53 1.24
N PRO A 70 -13.57 14.11 0.65
CA PRO A 70 -14.92 14.03 1.22
C PRO A 70 -15.42 12.56 1.29
N CYS A 71 -14.89 11.66 0.45
CA CYS A 71 -15.29 10.25 0.38
C CYS A 71 -14.64 9.36 1.45
N LEU A 72 -13.57 9.84 2.12
CA LEU A 72 -12.92 9.14 3.22
C LEU A 72 -13.75 9.26 4.51
N LYS A 73 -14.87 8.54 4.63
CA LYS A 73 -15.86 8.79 5.70
C LYS A 73 -15.72 7.89 6.93
N THR A 74 -15.20 6.68 6.76
CA THR A 74 -15.28 5.64 7.78
C THR A 74 -13.90 5.19 8.26
N LYS A 75 -13.85 4.64 9.48
CA LYS A 75 -12.65 4.00 10.03
C LYS A 75 -12.13 2.88 9.13
N LYS A 76 -13.05 2.12 8.52
CA LYS A 76 -12.72 1.08 7.54
C LYS A 76 -11.96 1.66 6.34
N HIS A 77 -12.42 2.78 5.76
CA HIS A 77 -11.72 3.39 4.62
C HIS A 77 -10.31 3.84 5.01
N TRP A 78 -10.14 4.42 6.19
CA TRP A 78 -8.82 4.83 6.66
C TRP A 78 -7.88 3.64 6.87
N ASN A 79 -8.31 2.67 7.67
CA ASN A 79 -7.48 1.54 8.06
C ASN A 79 -7.17 0.61 6.86
N SER A 80 -8.00 0.59 5.81
CA SER A 80 -7.72 -0.20 4.61
C SER A 80 -6.55 0.33 3.76
N PHE A 81 -6.13 1.59 3.94
CA PHE A 81 -4.98 2.19 3.26
C PHE A 81 -3.77 2.42 4.17
N THR A 82 -3.97 2.46 5.48
CA THR A 82 -2.92 2.90 6.44
C THR A 82 -2.46 1.82 7.41
N THR A 83 -2.94 0.59 7.24
CA THR A 83 -2.48 -0.58 8.01
C THR A 83 -1.62 -1.50 7.15
N ARG A 84 -0.89 -2.43 7.80
CA ARG A 84 -0.01 -3.42 7.17
C ARG A 84 -0.67 -4.33 6.12
N PHE A 85 -1.99 -4.30 6.01
CA PHE A 85 -2.78 -5.05 5.03
C PHE A 85 -3.10 -4.26 3.76
N TYR A 86 -2.57 -3.04 3.65
CA TYR A 86 -2.29 -2.39 2.39
C TYR A 86 -0.80 -2.65 2.10
N PRO A 87 -0.45 -3.67 1.29
CA PRO A 87 0.91 -3.86 0.84
C PRO A 87 1.20 -2.69 -0.11
N SER A 88 1.74 -1.61 0.44
CA SER A 88 2.23 -0.51 -0.36
C SER A 88 3.58 -0.90 -0.95
N CYS A 89 3.79 -0.75 -2.25
CA CYS A 89 5.12 -0.84 -2.83
C CYS A 89 5.96 0.43 -2.64
N GLY A 90 5.62 1.29 -1.67
CA GLY A 90 6.29 2.58 -1.45
C GLY A 90 6.36 3.13 -0.02
N PHE A 91 5.93 2.41 1.02
CA PHE A 91 6.11 2.86 2.41
C PHE A 91 6.53 1.68 3.30
N GLY A 92 7.67 1.83 3.99
CA GLY A 92 8.33 0.78 4.74
C GLY A 92 7.42 0.11 5.77
N ILE A 93 6.94 -1.09 5.46
CA ILE A 93 6.38 -1.99 6.46
C ILE A 93 7.56 -2.60 7.20
N LYS A 94 7.90 -2.07 8.38
CA LYS A 94 8.56 -2.88 9.41
C LYS A 94 7.58 -3.98 9.80
N LEU A 95 7.61 -5.10 9.07
CA LEU A 95 7.01 -6.36 9.50
C LEU A 95 7.74 -6.78 10.78
N ARG A 96 7.27 -6.32 11.94
CA ARG A 96 7.79 -6.82 13.21
C ARG A 96 7.31 -8.26 13.38
N LYS A 97 8.29 -9.15 13.16
CA LYS A 97 8.44 -10.55 13.60
C LYS A 97 7.72 -11.64 12.80
N PHE A 98 8.34 -12.02 11.68
CA PHE A 98 8.75 -13.42 11.54
C PHE A 98 10.23 -13.49 11.90
N SER A 99 10.56 -14.26 12.94
CA SER A 99 11.92 -14.43 13.44
C SER A 99 12.77 -15.18 12.43
N PHE A 100 13.72 -14.50 11.77
CA PHE A 100 15.03 -15.07 11.44
C PHE A 100 16.04 -13.91 11.29
N LEU A 101 17.23 -14.13 11.83
CA LEU A 101 18.29 -13.15 12.08
C LEU A 101 18.76 -12.45 10.79
N CYS A 102 18.75 -11.12 10.74
CA CYS A 102 19.77 -10.37 10.01
C CYS A 102 19.97 -8.98 10.62
N SER A 103 21.22 -8.67 10.89
CA SER A 103 21.69 -7.57 11.73
C SER A 103 21.55 -6.20 11.06
N VAL A 104 21.15 -5.24 11.89
CA VAL A 104 21.35 -3.79 11.82
C VAL A 104 22.08 -3.25 10.58
N VAL A 105 21.38 -2.45 9.76
CA VAL A 105 22.03 -1.47 8.88
C VAL A 105 21.46 -0.08 9.20
N SER A 106 22.36 0.85 9.52
CA SER A 106 22.10 2.23 9.93
C SER A 106 21.54 3.08 8.78
N LEU A 107 20.55 3.92 9.08
CA LEU A 107 19.77 4.74 8.14
C LEU A 107 20.45 6.05 7.70
N SER A 108 21.78 6.09 7.58
CA SER A 108 22.50 7.35 7.30
C SER A 108 23.22 7.46 5.94
N GLN A 109 23.00 6.53 5.00
CA GLN A 109 23.76 6.50 3.73
C GLN A 109 22.97 5.98 2.51
N ILE A 110 21.70 6.36 2.31
CA ILE A 110 21.02 6.03 1.03
C ILE A 110 21.22 7.20 0.07
N GLN A 111 22.31 7.11 -0.69
CA GLN A 111 22.49 7.81 -1.96
C GLN A 111 21.75 7.03 -3.04
N TYR A 112 20.74 7.63 -3.65
CA TYR A 112 19.96 7.02 -4.74
C TYR A 112 20.85 6.84 -5.99
N PRO A 113 21.02 5.61 -6.52
CA PRO A 113 21.63 5.44 -7.82
C PRO A 113 20.57 5.40 -8.93
N SER A 114 21.01 5.89 -10.08
CA SER A 114 20.34 5.99 -11.37
C SER A 114 19.94 4.63 -11.97
N GLN A 115 18.74 4.63 -12.56
CA GLN A 115 18.27 3.79 -13.69
C GLN A 115 17.90 2.32 -13.36
N SER A 116 16.61 2.00 -13.57
CA SER A 116 16.01 0.66 -13.69
C SER A 116 15.70 -0.20 -12.45
N SER A 117 15.44 0.37 -11.27
CA SER A 117 15.10 -0.45 -10.10
C SER A 117 13.59 -0.41 -9.81
N LEU A 118 12.90 -1.52 -10.05
CA LEU A 118 11.68 -1.81 -9.29
C LEU A 118 12.00 -1.58 -7.81
N CYS A 119 11.15 -0.81 -7.13
CA CYS A 119 11.29 -0.58 -5.70
C CYS A 119 11.48 -1.94 -4.99
N SER A 120 12.39 -2.04 -4.02
CA SER A 120 12.69 -3.29 -3.30
C SER A 120 11.42 -3.99 -2.76
N LEU A 121 10.38 -3.20 -2.48
CA LEU A 121 9.06 -3.65 -2.03
C LEU A 121 8.26 -4.37 -3.12
N MET A 122 8.38 -3.98 -4.38
CA MET A 122 7.75 -4.69 -5.50
C MET A 122 8.40 -6.05 -5.71
N GLU A 123 9.72 -6.15 -5.58
CA GLU A 123 10.42 -7.43 -5.62
C GLU A 123 10.03 -8.35 -4.46
N GLU A 124 9.82 -7.81 -3.26
CA GLU A 124 9.27 -8.58 -2.13
C GLU A 124 7.86 -9.11 -2.44
N PHE A 125 6.99 -8.29 -3.02
CA PHE A 125 5.64 -8.71 -3.42
C PHE A 125 5.69 -9.81 -4.49
N ILE A 126 6.57 -9.68 -5.49
CA ILE A 126 6.76 -10.71 -6.53
C ILE A 126 7.22 -12.02 -5.90
N LYS A 127 8.19 -11.98 -4.98
CA LYS A 127 8.61 -13.17 -4.23
C LYS A 127 7.48 -13.78 -3.41
N MET A 128 6.59 -12.97 -2.83
CA MET A 128 5.40 -13.48 -2.13
C MET A 128 4.42 -14.18 -3.08
N VAL A 129 4.29 -13.69 -4.32
CA VAL A 129 3.48 -14.33 -5.37
C VAL A 129 4.11 -15.65 -5.82
N GLU A 130 5.41 -15.65 -6.09
CA GLU A 130 6.18 -16.83 -6.48
C GLU A 130 6.13 -17.94 -5.43
N ASN A 131 6.30 -17.57 -4.16
CA ASN A 131 6.30 -18.52 -3.04
C ASN A 131 4.90 -18.88 -2.54
N GLY A 132 3.83 -18.29 -3.10
CA GLY A 132 2.45 -18.53 -2.66
C GLY A 132 2.12 -18.02 -1.24
N THR A 133 3.02 -17.30 -0.57
CA THR A 133 2.82 -16.82 0.82
C THR A 133 1.73 -15.75 0.91
N HIS A 134 1.43 -15.09 -0.19
CA HIS A 134 0.29 -14.18 -0.33
C HIS A 134 -1.06 -14.85 0.00
N LEU A 135 -1.17 -16.18 -0.10
CA LEU A 135 -2.40 -16.92 0.23
C LEU A 135 -2.68 -17.04 1.74
N GLN A 136 -1.72 -16.68 2.60
CA GLN A 136 -1.82 -16.88 4.06
C GLN A 136 -2.53 -15.75 4.81
N LEU A 137 -3.18 -14.81 4.11
CA LEU A 137 -3.87 -13.72 4.82
C LEU A 137 -5.11 -14.22 5.55
N ASP A 138 -5.06 -14.17 6.88
CA ASP A 138 -6.22 -14.41 7.73
C ASP A 138 -7.21 -13.25 7.60
N ARG A 139 -8.37 -13.56 7.02
CA ARG A 139 -9.49 -12.63 6.88
C ARG A 139 -9.94 -12.07 8.23
N THR A 140 -9.87 -12.87 9.28
CA THR A 140 -10.23 -12.48 10.65
C THR A 140 -9.30 -11.39 11.15
N GLU A 141 -7.99 -11.62 11.03
CA GLU A 141 -6.97 -10.64 11.40
C GLU A 141 -7.13 -9.32 10.64
N TYR A 142 -7.39 -9.39 9.33
CA TYR A 142 -7.67 -8.19 8.52
C TYR A 142 -8.89 -7.41 9.06
N LEU A 143 -9.99 -8.11 9.35
CA LEU A 143 -11.21 -7.49 9.84
C LEU A 143 -11.03 -6.85 11.22
N GLU A 144 -10.20 -7.42 12.09
CA GLU A 144 -9.87 -6.83 13.38
C GLU A 144 -9.04 -5.55 13.24
N LEU A 145 -8.09 -5.52 12.31
CA LEU A 145 -7.30 -4.30 12.07
C LEU A 145 -8.13 -3.15 11.51
N LEU A 146 -9.17 -3.45 10.72
CA LEU A 146 -10.11 -2.43 10.27
C LEU A 146 -10.90 -1.78 11.44
N LYS A 147 -10.99 -2.44 12.59
CA LYS A 147 -11.67 -1.93 13.80
C LYS A 147 -10.74 -1.15 14.73
N CYS A 148 -9.42 -1.27 14.56
CA CYS A 148 -8.43 -0.58 15.39
C CYS A 148 -8.64 0.95 15.40
N ASP A 149 -8.10 1.58 16.44
CA ASP A 149 -8.12 3.04 16.57
C ASP A 149 -7.40 3.72 15.41
N LEU A 150 -7.88 4.91 15.07
CA LEU A 150 -7.38 5.68 13.93
C LEU A 150 -6.01 6.21 14.29
N LYS A 151 -4.99 5.88 13.49
CA LYS A 151 -3.64 6.41 13.66
C LYS A 151 -3.23 7.24 12.45
N CYS A 152 -2.62 8.39 12.68
CA CYS A 152 -2.03 9.18 11.61
C CYS A 152 -0.87 8.40 10.95
N HIS A 153 -0.89 8.25 9.62
CA HIS A 153 0.16 7.53 8.90
C HIS A 153 1.52 8.25 8.92
N ARG A 154 1.55 9.56 9.21
CA ARG A 154 2.77 10.38 9.30
C ARG A 154 3.36 10.41 10.70
N CYS A 155 2.58 10.84 11.70
CA CYS A 155 3.08 11.06 13.07
C CYS A 155 2.61 10.02 14.10
N GLN A 156 1.80 9.03 13.70
CA GLN A 156 1.28 7.96 14.57
C GLN A 156 0.34 8.41 15.72
N SER A 157 -0.06 9.68 15.75
CA SER A 157 -1.08 10.19 16.69
C SER A 157 -2.39 9.41 16.57
N CYS A 158 -3.02 9.12 17.71
CA CYS A 158 -4.23 8.30 17.79
C CYS A 158 -5.50 9.17 17.92
N PHE A 159 -6.58 8.76 17.25
CA PHE A 159 -7.85 9.47 17.20
C PHE A 159 -9.04 8.52 17.41
N LYS A 160 -10.07 9.00 18.11
CA LYS A 160 -11.31 8.23 18.35
C LYS A 160 -12.31 8.34 17.21
N THR A 161 -12.28 9.44 16.45
CA THR A 161 -13.29 9.75 15.43
C THR A 161 -12.64 10.21 14.12
N MET A 162 -13.30 9.92 13.00
CA MET A 162 -12.84 10.35 11.67
C MET A 162 -12.75 11.88 11.52
N PRO A 163 -13.70 12.70 12.03
CA PRO A 163 -13.58 14.16 11.96
C PRO A 163 -12.31 14.70 12.64
N ASN A 164 -11.95 14.17 13.81
CA ASN A 164 -10.74 14.59 14.52
C ASN A 164 -9.48 14.21 13.75
N LEU A 165 -9.45 13.00 13.18
CA LEU A 165 -8.35 12.58 12.31
C LEU A 165 -8.26 13.50 11.08
N LYS A 166 -9.36 13.77 10.37
CA LYS A 166 -9.36 14.65 9.19
C LYS A 166 -8.83 16.05 9.51
N SER A 167 -9.31 16.65 10.60
CA SER A 167 -8.82 17.95 11.07
C SER A 167 -7.32 17.92 11.37
N HIS A 168 -6.80 16.79 11.87
CA HIS A 168 -5.37 16.60 12.07
C HIS A 168 -4.59 16.45 10.76
N LEU A 169 -5.10 15.73 9.76
CA LEU A 169 -4.41 15.52 8.48
C LEU A 169 -4.18 16.83 7.71
N GLU A 170 -5.07 17.83 7.84
CA GLU A 170 -4.84 19.16 7.26
C GLU A 170 -3.56 19.83 7.77
N LYS A 171 -3.09 19.48 8.97
CA LYS A 171 -1.81 19.98 9.50
C LYS A 171 -0.59 19.42 8.77
N HIS A 172 -0.75 18.30 8.07
CA HIS A 172 0.30 17.61 7.33
C HIS A 172 0.17 17.78 5.81
N ARG A 173 -0.71 18.67 5.35
CA ARG A 173 -1.08 18.77 3.93
C ARG A 173 0.08 19.20 3.02
N ASN A 174 1.02 19.97 3.56
CA ASN A 174 2.18 20.51 2.83
C ASN A 174 3.52 19.94 3.34
N ASP A 175 3.47 18.95 4.22
CA ASP A 175 4.65 18.19 4.66
C ASP A 175 5.05 17.16 3.60
#